data_AF-C5KDE6-F1
#
_entry.id   AF-C5KDE6-F1
#
_cell.length_a   1.000
_cell.length_b   1.000
_cell.length_c   1.000
_cell.angle_alpha   90.00
_cell.angle_beta   90.00
_cell.angle_gamma   90.00
#
_symmetry.space_group_name_H-M   'P 1'
#
loop_
_entity.id
_entity.type
_entity.pdbx_description
1 polymer ?
#
loop_
_entity_poly.entity_id
_entity_poly.type
_entity_poly.pdbx_seq_one_letter_code
_entity_poly.pdbx_strand_id
1 'polypeptide(L)'
;MSYPRTSQYVISRYRLLLALFTLIPVAICLIPMYVAPRGAWYIPHMILGPIWAAVAADFNYKSCRDFTRKAVAGIWIGATTGVLVHYLVSLMSGTVDKPDEYPRLWAVFLQLPFTFIFCLARSTSGCKLDDVFYGQHALIVSSIPTEFFTISAYGEAVVYAVSGTVGILVTFTLIAVMNLLHWLPKPGLPPHEMFSYRAADFYDVLATHANSGRKEHRIVESTCEDFLEACMGITGGACPKELYGPAWQMAGFLLALRQVGLRGCYSDFIMEHYWDPLTSEVLRLRSDVGVVLRNVFDPRAEQVVVDTNLSARASRVESKLLRVDNKAEQGYMKGDFVPPKSSEFMRFQFMIGSIMFFAKRAEEFKEAVLKVRHGKLNRSGEVRGIRKIFADFINFWKVWWKKPFFNRTAEERSIQPQLMFGIRFTAAIVVASIVLIIESARDERWSKEWRKPNPGMLQAAMQWAGASRLGTLMVGDMQSDKDAAEGAGVIFRWAPEFFIKGIELPQIADVGTIVDEKFSSASL
;
A
#
# COMPACT_ATOMS: atom_id res chain seq x y z
N MET A 1 -0.53 37.78 17.98
CA MET A 1 -1.55 36.99 17.27
C MET A 1 -1.18 36.96 15.80
N SER A 2 -0.67 35.82 15.34
CA SER A 2 -0.41 35.52 13.93
C SER A 2 -0.66 34.02 13.81
N TYR A 3 -1.59 33.68 12.94
CA TYR A 3 -2.17 32.34 12.76
C TYR A 3 -1.12 31.22 12.71
N PRO A 4 -1.49 30.00 13.14
CA PRO A 4 -0.65 28.83 12.98
C PRO A 4 -0.44 28.62 11.48
N ARG A 5 0.82 28.67 11.02
CA ARG A 5 1.17 28.04 9.76
C ARG A 5 0.98 26.54 9.97
N THR A 6 -0.21 26.06 9.62
CA THR A 6 -0.42 24.69 9.15
C THR A 6 0.78 24.33 8.26
N SER A 7 1.35 23.15 8.49
CA SER A 7 2.44 22.62 7.67
C SER A 7 2.02 22.75 6.21
N GLN A 8 2.58 23.75 5.52
CA GLN A 8 2.51 23.79 4.07
C GLN A 8 3.09 22.47 3.62
N TYR A 9 2.27 21.70 2.91
CA TYR A 9 2.67 20.49 2.22
C TYR A 9 3.79 20.86 1.26
N VAL A 10 5.03 20.91 1.75
CA VAL A 10 6.21 20.83 0.91
C VAL A 10 6.17 19.41 0.39
N ILE A 11 5.51 19.22 -0.75
CA ILE A 11 5.66 18.01 -1.54
C ILE A 11 7.15 17.92 -1.79
N SER A 12 7.83 17.02 -1.09
CA SER A 12 9.26 16.87 -1.23
C SER A 12 9.54 16.61 -2.70
N ARG A 13 10.62 17.17 -3.25
CA ARG A 13 11.04 16.92 -4.65
C ARG A 13 11.00 15.43 -4.99
N TYR A 14 11.29 14.59 -3.99
CA TYR A 14 11.14 13.15 -4.02
C TYR A 14 9.70 12.67 -4.32
N ARG A 15 8.66 13.18 -3.65
CA ARG A 15 7.25 12.85 -3.92
C ARG A 15 6.78 13.33 -5.31
N LEU A 16 7.31 14.44 -5.80
CA LEU A 16 7.00 14.93 -7.16
C LEU A 16 7.65 14.05 -8.24
N LEU A 17 8.94 13.72 -8.06
CA LEU A 17 9.65 12.78 -8.92
C LEU A 17 9.03 11.39 -8.89
N LEU A 18 8.51 10.99 -7.73
CA LEU A 18 7.78 9.76 -7.55
C LEU A 18 6.50 9.74 -8.39
N ALA A 19 5.69 10.79 -8.32
CA ALA A 19 4.47 10.93 -9.11
C ALA A 19 4.75 10.97 -10.62
N LEU A 20 5.82 11.65 -11.04
CA LEU A 20 6.25 11.68 -12.45
C LEU A 20 6.75 10.31 -12.91
N PHE A 21 7.49 9.61 -12.05
CA PHE A 21 7.97 8.27 -12.35
C PHE A 21 6.82 7.27 -12.44
N THR A 22 5.78 7.34 -11.59
CA THR A 22 4.62 6.43 -11.65
C THR A 22 3.70 6.73 -12.83
N LEU A 23 3.67 7.98 -13.31
CA LEU A 23 2.94 8.36 -14.51
C LEU A 23 3.45 7.63 -15.77
N ILE A 24 4.76 7.38 -15.87
CA ILE A 24 5.37 6.76 -17.06
C ILE A 24 4.93 5.29 -17.24
N PRO A 25 5.05 4.39 -16.23
CA PRO A 25 4.51 3.04 -16.29
C PRO A 25 3.01 3.03 -16.54
N VAL A 26 2.23 3.91 -15.90
CA VAL A 26 0.78 4.01 -16.15
C VAL A 26 0.52 4.34 -17.61
N ALA A 27 1.17 5.36 -18.17
CA ALA A 27 1.01 5.74 -19.56
C ALA A 27 1.38 4.58 -20.51
N ILE A 28 2.47 3.85 -20.25
CA ILE A 28 2.86 2.68 -21.05
C ILE A 28 1.85 1.53 -20.91
N CYS A 29 1.31 1.29 -19.71
CA CYS A 29 0.27 0.29 -19.47
C CYS A 29 -1.04 0.61 -20.20
N LEU A 30 -1.30 1.90 -20.49
CA LEU A 30 -2.49 2.34 -21.24
C LEU A 30 -2.29 2.26 -22.77
N ILE A 31 -1.06 2.11 -23.29
CA ILE A 31 -0.82 2.05 -24.76
C ILE A 31 -1.63 0.93 -25.45
N PRO A 32 -1.70 -0.30 -24.93
CA PRO A 32 -2.54 -1.34 -25.51
C PRO A 32 -4.02 -0.96 -25.61
N MET A 33 -4.49 -0.03 -24.77
CA MET A 33 -5.88 0.46 -24.77
C MET A 33 -6.22 1.33 -25.99
N TYR A 34 -5.22 2.00 -26.56
CA TYR A 34 -5.41 2.85 -27.74
C TYR A 34 -5.26 2.11 -29.06
N VAL A 35 -4.66 0.91 -29.05
CA VAL A 35 -4.36 0.14 -30.27
C VAL A 35 -5.55 -0.72 -30.72
N ALA A 36 -6.54 -1.01 -29.85
CA ALA A 36 -7.64 -1.92 -30.17
C ALA A 36 -9.05 -1.45 -29.76
N PRO A 37 -9.51 -0.21 -30.06
CA PRO A 37 -10.61 0.54 -29.40
C PRO A 37 -12.04 -0.05 -29.43
N ARG A 38 -12.25 -1.33 -29.76
CA ARG A 38 -13.59 -1.94 -29.85
C ARG A 38 -13.96 -2.68 -28.56
N GLY A 39 -14.87 -2.12 -27.76
CA GLY A 39 -15.48 -2.79 -26.59
C GLY A 39 -15.18 -2.13 -25.24
N ALA A 40 -15.86 -2.58 -24.18
CA ALA A 40 -15.80 -1.99 -22.82
C ALA A 40 -14.59 -2.44 -21.98
N TRP A 41 -13.62 -3.14 -22.58
CA TRP A 41 -12.44 -3.70 -21.91
C TRP A 41 -11.47 -2.64 -21.35
N TYR A 42 -11.66 -1.35 -21.68
CA TYR A 42 -10.87 -0.25 -21.13
C TYR A 42 -11.25 0.14 -19.70
N ILE A 43 -12.50 -0.10 -19.27
CA ILE A 43 -13.04 0.38 -17.98
C ILE A 43 -12.27 -0.22 -16.78
N PRO A 44 -12.00 -1.55 -16.72
CA PRO A 44 -11.29 -2.09 -15.56
C PRO A 44 -9.79 -1.71 -15.55
N HIS A 45 -9.20 -1.40 -16.71
CA HIS A 45 -7.81 -0.90 -16.79
C HIS A 45 -7.67 0.54 -16.27
N MET A 46 -8.69 1.40 -16.41
CA MET A 46 -8.70 2.73 -15.78
C MET A 46 -8.72 2.67 -14.25
N ILE A 47 -9.27 1.60 -13.67
CA ILE A 47 -9.32 1.39 -12.21
C ILE A 47 -8.03 0.74 -11.70
N LEU A 48 -7.50 -0.25 -12.43
CA LEU A 48 -6.30 -0.98 -11.99
C LEU A 48 -4.99 -0.22 -12.23
N GLY A 49 -4.91 0.62 -13.27
CA GLY A 49 -3.72 1.44 -13.56
C GLY A 49 -3.26 2.29 -12.37
N PRO A 50 -4.15 3.07 -11.73
CA PRO A 50 -3.83 3.82 -10.51
C PRO A 50 -3.40 2.94 -9.33
N ILE A 51 -4.01 1.76 -9.16
CA ILE A 51 -3.62 0.80 -8.10
C ILE A 51 -2.20 0.28 -8.35
N TRP A 52 -1.83 0.02 -9.61
CA TRP A 52 -0.49 -0.39 -10.00
C TRP A 52 0.54 0.72 -9.79
N ALA A 53 0.17 1.97 -10.12
CA ALA A 53 0.97 3.16 -9.87
C ALA A 53 1.31 3.32 -8.38
N ALA A 54 0.31 3.09 -7.51
CA ALA A 54 0.48 3.21 -6.07
C ALA A 54 1.48 2.19 -5.50
N VAL A 55 1.45 0.93 -5.97
CA VAL A 55 2.40 -0.10 -5.49
C VAL A 55 3.81 0.11 -6.05
N ALA A 56 3.93 0.57 -7.29
CA ALA A 56 5.22 0.95 -7.87
C ALA A 56 5.84 2.15 -7.15
N ALA A 57 5.01 3.01 -6.55
CA ALA A 57 5.45 4.21 -5.86
C ALA A 57 6.30 3.93 -4.60
N ASP A 58 6.19 2.74 -4.02
CA ASP A 58 6.96 2.40 -2.82
C ASP A 58 8.43 2.10 -3.12
N PHE A 59 8.82 1.99 -4.40
CA PHE A 59 10.18 1.66 -4.87
C PHE A 59 10.84 0.47 -4.16
N ASN A 60 10.04 -0.41 -3.56
CA ASN A 60 10.51 -1.56 -2.82
C ASN A 60 10.52 -2.77 -3.75
N TYR A 61 11.72 -3.19 -4.17
CA TYR A 61 11.89 -4.35 -5.06
C TYR A 61 11.21 -5.62 -4.53
N LYS A 62 11.30 -5.88 -3.22
CA LYS A 62 10.73 -7.08 -2.61
C LYS A 62 9.20 -7.04 -2.65
N SER A 63 8.61 -5.91 -2.24
CA SER A 63 7.16 -5.72 -2.27
C SER A 63 6.62 -5.77 -3.71
N CYS A 64 7.32 -5.11 -4.64
CA CYS A 64 6.94 -5.12 -6.06
C CYS A 64 7.01 -6.52 -6.66
N ARG A 65 8.07 -7.29 -6.40
CA ARG A 65 8.20 -8.68 -6.85
C ARG A 65 7.07 -9.57 -6.32
N ASP A 66 6.79 -9.48 -5.02
CA ASP A 66 5.75 -10.27 -4.38
C ASP A 66 4.35 -9.87 -4.92
N PHE A 67 4.14 -8.57 -5.16
CA PHE A 67 2.95 -8.05 -5.81
C PHE A 67 2.78 -8.60 -7.23
N THR A 68 3.81 -8.47 -8.08
CA THR A 68 3.80 -8.92 -9.47
C THR A 68 3.43 -10.39 -9.58
N ARG A 69 4.04 -11.24 -8.75
CA ARG A 69 3.73 -12.68 -8.72
C ARG A 69 2.26 -12.94 -8.40
N LYS A 70 1.75 -12.36 -7.31
CA LYS A 70 0.37 -12.55 -6.85
C LYS A 70 -0.66 -11.95 -7.81
N ALA A 71 -0.36 -10.81 -8.42
CA ALA A 71 -1.23 -10.11 -9.35
C ALA A 71 -1.36 -10.84 -10.68
N VAL A 72 -0.24 -11.30 -11.26
CA VAL A 72 -0.26 -12.13 -12.48
C VAL A 72 -1.02 -13.43 -12.22
N ALA A 73 -0.73 -14.12 -11.11
CA ALA A 73 -1.49 -15.32 -10.74
C ALA A 73 -3.00 -15.03 -10.61
N GLY A 74 -3.37 -13.93 -9.95
CA GLY A 74 -4.77 -13.53 -9.78
C GLY A 74 -5.47 -13.26 -11.11
N ILE A 75 -4.82 -12.57 -12.05
CA ILE A 75 -5.36 -12.29 -13.38
C ILE A 75 -5.69 -13.59 -14.12
N TRP A 76 -4.74 -14.52 -14.18
CA TRP A 76 -4.93 -15.76 -14.94
C TRP A 76 -5.93 -16.71 -14.26
N ILE A 77 -5.93 -16.79 -12.92
CA ILE A 77 -6.95 -17.52 -12.17
C ILE A 77 -8.33 -16.93 -12.47
N GLY A 78 -8.48 -15.61 -12.37
CA GLY A 78 -9.74 -14.92 -12.64
C GLY A 78 -10.25 -15.14 -14.06
N ALA A 79 -9.38 -14.95 -15.07
CA ALA A 79 -9.73 -15.17 -16.48
C ALA A 79 -10.19 -16.61 -16.73
N THR A 80 -9.44 -17.59 -16.20
CA THR A 80 -9.78 -19.02 -16.36
C THR A 80 -11.10 -19.35 -15.70
N THR A 81 -11.33 -18.86 -14.48
CA THR A 81 -12.59 -19.06 -13.75
C THR A 81 -13.77 -18.41 -14.48
N GLY A 82 -13.61 -17.17 -14.94
CA GLY A 82 -14.68 -16.48 -15.66
C GLY A 82 -15.04 -17.16 -16.97
N VAL A 83 -14.03 -17.61 -17.74
CA VAL A 83 -14.23 -18.39 -18.97
C VAL A 83 -14.92 -19.73 -18.68
N LEU A 84 -14.55 -20.41 -17.60
CA LEU A 84 -15.21 -21.64 -17.16
C LEU A 84 -16.69 -21.41 -16.82
N VAL A 85 -16.99 -20.37 -16.04
CA VAL A 85 -18.37 -19.99 -15.70
C VAL A 85 -19.15 -19.65 -16.97
N HIS A 86 -18.55 -18.88 -17.89
CA HIS A 86 -19.16 -18.57 -19.18
C HIS A 86 -19.54 -19.84 -19.94
N TYR A 87 -18.59 -20.76 -20.10
CA TYR A 87 -18.79 -22.03 -20.78
C TYR A 87 -19.92 -22.87 -20.15
N LEU A 88 -19.94 -23.00 -18.83
CA LEU A 88 -20.97 -23.76 -18.12
C LEU A 88 -22.37 -23.17 -18.31
N VAL A 89 -22.51 -21.85 -18.23
CA VAL A 89 -23.80 -21.18 -18.44
C VAL A 89 -24.27 -21.32 -19.88
N SER A 90 -23.37 -21.16 -20.85
CA SER A 90 -23.69 -21.33 -22.27
C SER A 90 -24.15 -22.75 -22.59
N LEU A 91 -23.53 -23.76 -21.97
CA LEU A 91 -23.98 -25.15 -22.06
C LEU A 91 -25.36 -25.37 -21.44
N MET A 92 -25.58 -24.89 -20.21
CA MET A 92 -26.84 -25.07 -19.50
C MET A 92 -28.02 -24.37 -20.18
N SER A 93 -27.74 -23.27 -20.90
CA SER A 93 -28.75 -22.43 -21.53
C SER A 93 -28.93 -22.69 -23.02
N GLY A 94 -28.10 -23.56 -23.63
CA GLY A 94 -28.11 -23.83 -25.06
C GLY A 94 -27.69 -22.64 -25.94
N THR A 95 -26.95 -21.67 -25.38
CA THR A 95 -26.60 -20.39 -26.03
C THR A 95 -25.19 -20.38 -26.63
N VAL A 96 -24.58 -21.56 -26.79
CA VAL A 96 -23.20 -21.72 -27.33
C VAL A 96 -23.04 -21.04 -28.69
N ASP A 97 -24.03 -21.19 -29.58
CA ASP A 97 -24.03 -20.58 -30.93
C ASP A 97 -24.77 -19.24 -30.98
N LYS A 98 -25.29 -18.77 -29.84
CA LYS A 98 -26.08 -17.55 -29.70
C LYS A 98 -25.57 -16.69 -28.53
N PRO A 99 -24.40 -16.05 -28.68
CA PRO A 99 -23.81 -15.22 -27.63
C PRO A 99 -24.72 -14.06 -27.19
N ASP A 100 -25.65 -13.67 -28.07
CA ASP A 100 -26.65 -12.64 -27.87
C ASP A 100 -27.78 -12.99 -26.90
N GLU A 101 -28.01 -14.28 -26.63
CA GLU A 101 -29.03 -14.79 -25.70
C GLU A 101 -28.40 -15.25 -24.37
N TYR A 102 -27.11 -14.98 -24.15
CA TYR A 102 -26.38 -15.42 -22.96
C TYR A 102 -26.97 -14.86 -21.65
N PRO A 103 -27.45 -15.72 -20.72
CA PRO A 103 -28.11 -15.24 -19.52
C PRO A 103 -27.08 -14.85 -18.44
N ARG A 104 -26.66 -13.58 -18.48
CA ARG A 104 -25.68 -12.99 -17.55
C ARG A 104 -26.06 -13.17 -16.07
N LEU A 105 -27.36 -13.13 -15.75
CA LEU A 105 -27.84 -13.29 -14.37
C LEU A 105 -27.52 -14.68 -13.80
N TRP A 106 -27.64 -15.74 -14.61
CA TRP A 106 -27.26 -17.10 -14.20
C TRP A 106 -25.74 -17.24 -14.02
N ALA A 107 -24.95 -16.49 -14.79
CA ALA A 107 -23.51 -16.43 -14.62
C ALA A 107 -23.10 -15.86 -13.26
N VAL A 108 -23.74 -14.77 -12.82
CA VAL A 108 -23.51 -14.18 -11.49
C VAL A 108 -23.77 -15.20 -10.38
N PHE A 109 -24.87 -15.95 -10.47
CA PHE A 109 -25.18 -16.99 -9.49
C PHE A 109 -24.16 -18.13 -9.49
N LEU A 110 -23.72 -18.59 -10.67
CA LEU A 110 -22.72 -19.65 -10.77
C LEU A 110 -21.32 -19.18 -10.33
N GLN A 111 -21.06 -17.88 -10.38
CA GLN A 111 -19.79 -17.27 -9.94
C GLN A 111 -19.69 -17.11 -8.42
N LEU A 112 -20.80 -17.11 -7.67
CA LEU A 112 -20.86 -16.96 -6.21
C LEU A 112 -19.79 -17.74 -5.41
N PRO A 113 -19.66 -19.07 -5.56
CA PRO A 113 -18.67 -19.83 -4.81
C PRO A 113 -17.22 -19.41 -5.13
N PHE A 114 -16.96 -18.98 -6.36
CA PHE A 114 -15.65 -18.47 -6.76
C PHE A 114 -15.39 -17.08 -6.20
N THR A 115 -16.40 -16.19 -6.22
CA THR A 115 -16.34 -14.88 -5.59
C THR A 115 -16.02 -15.00 -4.10
N PHE A 116 -16.62 -15.95 -3.41
CA PHE A 116 -16.31 -16.22 -2.01
C PHE A 116 -14.84 -16.64 -1.80
N ILE A 117 -14.32 -17.56 -2.64
CA ILE A 117 -12.91 -17.97 -2.60
C ILE A 117 -11.98 -16.79 -2.88
N PHE A 118 -12.31 -15.93 -3.85
CA PHE A 118 -11.53 -14.73 -4.16
C PHE A 118 -11.56 -13.73 -3.01
N CYS A 119 -12.69 -13.56 -2.31
CA CYS A 119 -12.78 -12.72 -1.12
C CYS A 119 -11.90 -13.26 0.02
N LEU A 120 -11.86 -14.59 0.18
CA LEU A 120 -10.96 -15.23 1.14
C LEU A 120 -9.49 -15.02 0.77
N ALA A 121 -9.12 -14.86 -0.50
CA ALA A 121 -7.74 -14.58 -0.90
C ALA A 121 -7.25 -13.14 -0.62
N ARG A 122 -8.00 -12.32 0.14
CA ARG A 122 -7.55 -10.99 0.58
C ARG A 122 -6.72 -11.08 1.86
N SER A 123 -5.69 -10.25 1.99
CA SER A 123 -4.85 -10.16 3.20
C SER A 123 -5.64 -9.95 4.50
N THR A 124 -6.76 -9.22 4.45
CA THR A 124 -7.64 -8.95 5.60
C THR A 124 -8.39 -10.18 6.12
N SER A 125 -8.51 -11.25 5.34
CA SER A 125 -9.16 -12.49 5.77
C SER A 125 -8.24 -13.37 6.63
N GLY A 126 -6.93 -13.10 6.63
CA GLY A 126 -5.92 -13.96 7.25
C GLY A 126 -5.80 -15.35 6.61
N CYS A 127 -6.41 -15.58 5.45
CA CYS A 127 -6.37 -16.87 4.76
C CYS A 127 -5.05 -17.08 4.02
N LYS A 128 -4.56 -18.32 4.01
CA LYS A 128 -3.34 -18.69 3.28
C LYS A 128 -3.45 -18.55 1.75
N LEU A 129 -4.64 -18.36 1.20
CA LEU A 129 -4.84 -18.09 -0.24
C LEU A 129 -4.20 -16.78 -0.69
N ASP A 130 -4.10 -15.78 0.20
CA ASP A 130 -3.41 -14.51 -0.10
C ASP A 130 -1.93 -14.72 -0.45
N ASP A 131 -1.28 -15.80 0.02
CA ASP A 131 0.11 -16.12 -0.33
C ASP A 131 0.30 -16.41 -1.84
N VAL A 132 -0.77 -16.86 -2.50
CA VAL A 132 -0.76 -17.38 -3.88
C VAL A 132 -1.18 -16.30 -4.89
N PHE A 133 -2.30 -15.62 -4.67
CA PHE A 133 -2.84 -14.65 -5.62
C PHE A 133 -3.64 -13.54 -4.94
N TYR A 134 -3.79 -12.40 -5.63
CA TYR A 134 -4.67 -11.33 -5.17
C TYR A 134 -6.13 -11.59 -5.56
N GLY A 135 -6.97 -11.81 -4.55
CA GLY A 135 -8.40 -12.05 -4.70
C GLY A 135 -9.14 -10.98 -5.50
N GLN A 136 -8.82 -9.70 -5.27
CA GLN A 136 -9.46 -8.57 -5.97
C GLN A 136 -9.20 -8.58 -7.49
N HIS A 137 -7.99 -8.95 -7.91
CA HIS A 137 -7.64 -9.06 -9.32
C HIS A 137 -8.38 -10.23 -9.95
N ALA A 138 -8.37 -11.39 -9.29
CA ALA A 138 -9.10 -12.58 -9.76
C ALA A 138 -10.60 -12.29 -9.92
N LEU A 139 -11.20 -11.59 -8.96
CA LEU A 139 -12.60 -11.19 -9.02
C LEU A 139 -12.90 -10.30 -10.23
N ILE A 140 -12.19 -9.18 -10.37
CA ILE A 140 -12.41 -8.23 -11.47
C ILE A 140 -12.26 -8.92 -12.83
N VAL A 141 -11.21 -9.73 -13.00
CA VAL A 141 -10.96 -10.41 -14.28
C VAL A 141 -12.03 -11.47 -14.55
N SER A 142 -12.48 -12.20 -13.52
CA SER A 142 -13.52 -13.22 -13.69
C SER A 142 -14.86 -12.64 -14.14
N SER A 143 -15.18 -11.40 -13.75
CA SER A 143 -16.41 -10.72 -14.16
C SER A 143 -16.42 -10.29 -15.63
N ILE A 144 -15.29 -10.23 -16.32
CA ILE A 144 -15.22 -9.82 -17.73
C ILE A 144 -15.96 -10.81 -18.65
N PRO A 145 -15.56 -12.09 -18.73
CA PRO A 145 -16.25 -13.07 -19.59
C PRO A 145 -17.64 -13.44 -19.09
N THR A 146 -18.01 -13.15 -17.84
CA THR A 146 -19.33 -13.50 -17.28
C THR A 146 -20.35 -12.36 -17.37
N GLU A 147 -19.95 -11.12 -17.09
CA GLU A 147 -20.87 -9.99 -16.90
C GLU A 147 -20.63 -8.84 -17.88
N PHE A 148 -19.38 -8.56 -18.26
CA PHE A 148 -19.01 -7.28 -18.89
C PHE A 148 -18.53 -7.37 -20.35
N PHE A 149 -18.50 -8.56 -20.95
CA PHE A 149 -18.07 -8.70 -22.34
C PHE A 149 -19.05 -8.07 -23.33
N THR A 150 -18.52 -7.57 -24.45
CA THR A 150 -19.29 -6.84 -25.47
C THR A 150 -19.36 -7.54 -26.82
N ILE A 151 -18.28 -8.19 -27.24
CA ILE A 151 -18.11 -8.82 -28.55
C ILE A 151 -17.81 -10.30 -28.37
N SER A 152 -16.82 -10.64 -27.54
CA SER A 152 -16.40 -12.02 -27.32
C SER A 152 -15.90 -12.20 -25.90
N ALA A 153 -16.59 -13.04 -25.10
CA ALA A 153 -16.18 -13.34 -23.74
C ALA A 153 -14.75 -13.90 -23.67
N TYR A 154 -14.42 -14.86 -24.52
CA TYR A 154 -13.09 -15.50 -24.56
C TYR A 154 -12.00 -14.55 -25.07
N GLY A 155 -12.27 -13.84 -26.18
CA GLY A 155 -11.32 -12.91 -26.76
C GLY A 155 -11.00 -11.76 -25.81
N GLU A 156 -12.03 -11.15 -25.21
CA GLU A 156 -11.85 -10.06 -24.25
C GLU A 156 -11.15 -10.51 -22.96
N ALA A 157 -11.45 -11.71 -22.45
CA ALA A 157 -10.75 -12.26 -21.28
C ALA A 157 -9.25 -12.48 -21.54
N VAL A 158 -8.88 -13.01 -22.72
CA VAL A 158 -7.48 -13.23 -23.09
C VAL A 158 -6.76 -11.90 -23.30
N VAL A 159 -7.37 -10.98 -24.05
CA VAL A 159 -6.81 -9.63 -24.29
C VAL A 159 -6.57 -8.92 -22.97
N TYR A 160 -7.52 -9.00 -22.04
CA TYR A 160 -7.39 -8.43 -20.71
C TYR A 160 -6.27 -9.10 -19.91
N ALA A 161 -6.21 -10.43 -19.88
CA ALA A 161 -5.21 -11.17 -19.12
C ALA A 161 -3.79 -10.88 -19.62
N VAL A 162 -3.61 -10.84 -20.95
CA VAL A 162 -2.34 -10.49 -21.59
C VAL A 162 -1.98 -9.03 -21.30
N SER A 163 -2.88 -8.09 -21.54
CA SER A 163 -2.62 -6.66 -21.34
C SER A 163 -2.31 -6.33 -19.88
N GLY A 164 -3.07 -6.90 -18.93
CA GLY A 164 -2.80 -6.77 -17.50
C GLY A 164 -1.46 -7.38 -17.09
N THR A 165 -1.09 -8.54 -17.64
CA THR A 165 0.21 -9.17 -17.39
C THR A 165 1.35 -8.31 -17.92
N VAL A 166 1.23 -7.80 -19.15
CA VAL A 166 2.23 -6.91 -19.76
C VAL A 166 2.41 -5.64 -18.92
N GLY A 167 1.32 -5.00 -18.49
CA GLY A 167 1.40 -3.80 -17.66
C GLY A 167 2.13 -4.02 -16.33
N ILE A 168 1.84 -5.14 -15.66
CA ILE A 168 2.53 -5.52 -14.42
C ILE A 168 4.02 -5.81 -14.69
N LEU A 169 4.34 -6.52 -15.77
CA LEU A 169 5.72 -6.87 -16.12
C LEU A 169 6.55 -5.67 -16.54
N VAL A 170 5.98 -4.70 -17.26
CA VAL A 170 6.66 -3.44 -17.61
C VAL A 170 7.05 -2.69 -16.33
N THR A 171 6.11 -2.54 -15.41
CA THR A 171 6.33 -1.87 -14.13
C THR A 171 7.39 -2.58 -13.28
N PHE A 172 7.32 -3.91 -13.21
CA PHE A 172 8.31 -4.72 -12.51
C PHE A 172 9.70 -4.62 -13.15
N THR A 173 9.79 -4.68 -14.48
CA THR A 173 11.06 -4.59 -15.22
C THR A 173 11.74 -3.26 -14.94
N LEU A 174 11.00 -2.14 -14.92
CA LEU A 174 11.56 -0.83 -14.56
C LEU A 174 12.17 -0.83 -13.15
N ILE A 175 11.44 -1.33 -12.15
CA ILE A 175 11.93 -1.42 -10.77
C ILE A 175 13.11 -2.40 -10.66
N ALA A 176 13.09 -3.51 -11.41
CA ALA A 176 14.19 -4.48 -11.45
C ALA A 176 15.46 -3.88 -12.06
N VAL A 177 15.35 -3.12 -13.14
CA VAL A 177 16.47 -2.38 -13.75
C VAL A 177 17.01 -1.34 -12.78
N MET A 178 16.15 -0.56 -12.13
CA MET A 178 16.57 0.39 -11.10
C MET A 178 17.26 -0.30 -9.90
N ASN A 179 16.80 -1.48 -9.51
CA ASN A 179 17.42 -2.27 -8.46
C ASN A 179 18.83 -2.75 -8.86
N LEU A 180 18.97 -3.23 -10.10
CA LEU A 180 20.26 -3.65 -10.67
C LEU A 180 21.26 -2.50 -10.78
N LEU A 181 20.77 -1.30 -11.13
CA LEU A 181 21.58 -0.09 -11.22
C LEU A 181 21.81 0.61 -9.86
N HIS A 182 21.28 0.05 -8.77
CA HIS A 182 21.33 0.64 -7.42
C HIS A 182 20.73 2.05 -7.34
N TRP A 183 19.75 2.36 -8.21
CA TRP A 183 19.04 3.63 -8.25
C TRP A 183 17.78 3.66 -7.37
N LEU A 184 17.34 2.50 -6.87
CA LEU A 184 16.27 2.47 -5.90
C LEU A 184 16.71 3.19 -4.62
N PRO A 185 15.82 3.97 -3.96
CA PRO A 185 16.06 4.48 -2.63
C PRO A 185 16.45 3.28 -1.77
N LYS A 186 17.64 3.33 -1.16
CA LYS A 186 18.02 2.28 -0.21
C LYS A 186 16.90 2.26 0.84
N PRO A 187 16.26 1.10 1.10
CA PRO A 187 15.37 1.02 2.25
C PRO A 187 16.18 1.55 3.42
N GLY A 188 15.61 2.45 4.20
CA GLY A 188 16.26 2.96 5.40
C GLY A 188 16.77 1.80 6.26
N LEU A 189 17.67 2.10 7.21
CA LEU A 189 18.20 1.08 8.13
C LEU A 189 17.07 0.15 8.61
N PRO A 190 17.27 -1.19 8.58
CA PRO A 190 16.28 -2.14 9.08
C PRO A 190 15.69 -1.70 10.42
N PRO A 191 14.40 -1.99 10.72
CA PRO A 191 13.73 -1.40 11.88
C PRO A 191 14.47 -1.55 13.23
N HIS A 192 15.18 -2.67 13.41
CA HIS A 192 16.00 -2.92 14.60
C HIS A 192 17.32 -2.12 14.63
N GLU A 193 17.91 -1.84 13.48
CA GLU A 193 19.07 -0.96 13.36
C GLU A 193 18.65 0.49 13.58
N MET A 194 17.54 0.92 12.96
CA MET A 194 16.96 2.25 13.14
C MET A 194 16.62 2.52 14.61
N PHE A 195 16.02 1.55 15.30
CA PHE A 195 15.77 1.64 16.74
C PHE A 195 17.04 1.88 17.54
N SER A 196 18.13 1.15 17.24
CA SER A 196 19.39 1.30 17.98
C SER A 196 19.97 2.70 17.81
N TYR A 197 19.96 3.24 16.58
CA TYR A 197 20.35 4.62 16.29
C TYR A 197 19.49 5.64 17.03
N ARG A 198 18.16 5.53 16.92
CA ARG A 198 17.24 6.48 17.57
C ARG A 198 17.26 6.38 19.10
N ALA A 199 17.49 5.20 19.65
CA ALA A 199 17.70 5.00 21.08
C ALA A 199 18.98 5.69 21.56
N ALA A 200 20.06 5.61 20.77
CA ALA A 200 21.31 6.30 21.07
C ALA A 200 21.14 7.83 21.07
N ASP A 201 20.48 8.38 20.05
CA ASP A 201 20.23 9.81 19.94
C ASP A 201 19.31 10.32 21.05
N PHE A 202 18.25 9.58 21.35
CA PHE A 202 17.34 9.96 22.43
C PHE A 202 18.02 9.88 23.81
N TYR A 203 18.83 8.85 24.05
CA TYR A 203 19.65 8.76 25.26
C TYR A 203 20.65 9.91 25.37
N ASP A 204 21.33 10.27 24.29
CA ASP A 204 22.32 11.35 24.25
C ASP A 204 21.67 12.69 24.61
N VAL A 205 20.51 13.01 24.01
CA VAL A 205 19.71 14.20 24.34
C VAL A 205 19.26 14.16 25.80
N LEU A 206 18.70 13.04 26.28
CA LEU A 206 18.21 12.92 27.65
C LEU A 206 19.33 13.04 28.69
N ALA A 207 20.47 12.38 28.48
CA ALA A 207 21.61 12.44 29.40
C ALA A 207 22.28 13.81 29.40
N THR A 208 22.32 14.51 28.26
CA THR A 208 22.84 15.88 28.15
C THR A 208 21.97 16.88 28.89
N HIS A 209 20.66 16.75 28.74
CA HIS A 209 19.68 17.71 29.26
C HIS A 209 19.02 17.25 30.56
N ALA A 210 19.55 16.20 31.19
CA ALA A 210 18.97 15.57 32.37
C ALA A 210 18.79 16.56 33.54
N ASN A 211 19.72 17.52 33.67
CA ASN A 211 19.73 18.55 34.70
C ASN A 211 18.96 19.85 34.32
N SER A 212 18.56 20.00 33.06
CA SER A 212 18.06 21.27 32.50
C SER A 212 16.56 21.52 32.73
N GLY A 213 15.83 20.52 33.24
CA GLY A 213 14.40 20.62 33.51
C GLY A 213 13.58 20.80 32.23
N ARG A 214 12.69 21.80 32.21
CA ARG A 214 11.82 22.11 31.06
C ARG A 214 12.44 23.03 30.02
N LYS A 215 13.67 23.54 30.23
CA LYS A 215 14.28 24.52 29.33
C LYS A 215 14.40 23.99 27.90
N GLU A 216 14.74 22.71 27.75
CA GLU A 216 14.95 22.05 26.46
C GLU A 216 13.82 21.08 26.07
N HIS A 217 12.61 21.30 26.60
CA HIS A 217 11.46 20.41 26.38
C HIS A 217 11.18 20.15 24.89
N ARG A 218 11.35 21.16 24.02
CA ARG A 218 11.08 21.00 22.58
C ARG A 218 12.00 20.00 21.91
N ILE A 219 13.30 20.02 22.26
CA ILE A 219 14.29 19.10 21.69
C ILE A 219 14.03 17.68 22.21
N VAL A 220 13.72 17.54 23.50
CA VAL A 220 13.40 16.25 24.12
C VAL A 220 12.14 15.63 23.50
N GLU A 221 11.08 16.40 23.25
CA GLU A 221 9.87 15.87 22.60
C GLU A 221 10.11 15.48 21.14
N SER A 222 10.78 16.33 20.35
CA SER A 222 11.07 16.01 18.95
C SER A 222 11.86 14.72 18.82
N THR A 223 12.84 14.49 19.71
CA THR A 223 13.65 13.26 19.71
C THR A 223 12.86 12.06 20.25
N CYS A 224 11.89 12.29 21.14
CA CYS A 224 10.98 11.26 21.63
C CYS A 224 10.02 10.78 20.54
N GLU A 225 9.49 11.68 19.72
CA GLU A 225 8.63 11.32 18.57
C GLU A 225 9.38 10.42 17.58
N ASP A 226 10.60 10.81 17.20
CA ASP A 226 11.50 9.99 16.35
C ASP A 226 11.79 8.61 16.96
N PHE A 227 11.99 8.54 18.28
CA PHE A 227 12.22 7.29 19.00
C PHE A 227 10.97 6.40 19.05
N LEU A 228 9.79 6.98 19.27
CA LEU A 228 8.52 6.25 19.28
C LEU A 228 8.17 5.70 17.89
N GLU A 229 8.48 6.44 16.82
CA GLU A 229 8.38 5.95 15.45
C GLU A 229 9.25 4.70 15.24
N ALA A 230 10.49 4.71 15.74
CA ALA A 230 11.37 3.54 15.67
C ALA A 230 10.85 2.35 16.52
N CYS A 231 10.22 2.61 17.67
CA CYS A 231 9.55 1.58 18.47
C CYS A 231 8.40 0.91 17.69
N MET A 232 7.58 1.71 16.98
CA MET A 232 6.53 1.19 16.09
C MET A 232 7.12 0.38 14.91
N GLY A 233 8.30 0.78 14.43
CA GLY A 233 9.04 0.01 13.43
C GLY A 233 9.43 -1.39 13.91
N ILE A 234 9.82 -1.55 15.19
CA ILE A 234 10.13 -2.86 15.77
C ILE A 234 8.88 -3.73 15.96
N THR A 235 7.73 -3.15 16.34
CA THR A 235 6.47 -3.93 16.49
C THR A 235 5.93 -4.42 15.15
N GLY A 236 5.97 -3.57 14.12
CA GLY A 236 5.46 -3.90 12.79
C GLY A 236 6.46 -4.64 11.90
N GLY A 237 7.76 -4.60 12.24
CA GLY A 237 8.84 -5.13 11.42
C GLY A 237 9.30 -6.55 11.79
N ALA A 238 9.99 -7.21 10.85
CA ALA A 238 10.65 -8.50 11.09
C ALA A 238 11.93 -8.31 11.94
N CYS A 239 11.77 -8.05 13.24
CA CYS A 239 12.87 -8.01 14.21
C CYS A 239 13.18 -9.44 14.71
N PRO A 240 14.46 -9.84 14.87
CA PRO A 240 14.82 -11.09 15.53
C PRO A 240 14.22 -11.20 16.94
N LYS A 241 13.73 -12.38 17.32
CA LYS A 241 13.05 -12.61 18.61
C LYS A 241 13.93 -12.26 19.80
N GLU A 242 15.22 -12.48 19.65
CA GLU A 242 16.26 -12.26 20.65
C GLU A 242 16.46 -10.77 20.99
N LEU A 243 16.09 -9.85 20.07
CA LEU A 243 16.27 -8.41 20.26
C LEU A 243 15.09 -7.72 20.96
N TYR A 244 13.89 -8.32 20.94
CA TYR A 244 12.69 -7.67 21.48
C TYR A 244 12.78 -7.39 22.98
N GLY A 245 13.22 -8.36 23.78
CA GLY A 245 13.30 -8.22 25.23
C GLY A 245 14.19 -7.04 25.65
N PRO A 246 15.47 -7.02 25.24
CA PRO A 246 16.37 -5.92 25.54
C PRO A 246 15.89 -4.56 24.97
N ALA A 247 15.33 -4.54 23.75
CA ALA A 247 14.83 -3.31 23.14
C ALA A 247 13.68 -2.68 23.95
N TRP A 248 12.72 -3.46 24.43
CA TRP A 248 11.61 -2.93 25.25
C TRP A 248 12.06 -2.44 26.62
N GLN A 249 13.05 -3.11 27.22
CA GLN A 249 13.63 -2.65 28.48
C GLN A 249 14.37 -1.33 28.29
N MET A 250 15.15 -1.19 27.22
CA MET A 250 15.78 0.08 26.83
C MET A 250 14.74 1.20 26.65
N ALA A 251 13.65 0.94 25.93
CA ALA A 251 12.58 1.91 25.73
C ALA A 251 11.93 2.36 27.04
N GLY A 252 11.66 1.41 27.96
CA GLY A 252 11.14 1.71 29.29
C GLY A 252 12.02 2.68 30.08
N PHE A 253 13.33 2.47 30.10
CA PHE A 253 14.27 3.36 30.81
C PHE A 253 14.39 4.74 30.16
N LEU A 254 14.37 4.86 28.83
CA LEU A 254 14.41 6.16 28.16
C LEU A 254 13.15 6.98 28.42
N LEU A 255 11.97 6.34 28.37
CA LEU A 255 10.70 7.01 28.68
C LEU A 255 10.61 7.42 30.15
N ALA A 256 11.13 6.59 31.06
CA ALA A 256 11.23 6.92 32.47
C ALA A 256 12.19 8.12 32.70
N LEU A 257 13.36 8.10 32.07
CA LEU A 257 14.35 9.19 32.14
C LEU A 257 13.77 10.50 31.61
N ARG A 258 13.03 10.47 30.48
CA ARG A 258 12.29 11.63 29.95
C ARG A 258 11.32 12.20 30.99
N GLN A 259 10.49 11.36 31.60
CA GLN A 259 9.53 11.82 32.61
C GLN A 259 10.21 12.50 33.80
N VAL A 260 11.37 12.00 34.21
CA VAL A 260 12.11 12.55 35.35
C VAL A 260 12.84 13.84 35.00
N GLY A 261 13.52 13.89 33.85
CA GLY A 261 14.25 15.08 33.38
C GLY A 261 13.33 16.29 33.16
N LEU A 262 12.07 16.08 32.77
CA LEU A 262 11.12 17.17 32.49
C LEU A 262 10.37 17.71 33.74
N ARG A 263 10.57 17.12 34.93
CA ARG A 263 9.84 17.49 36.16
C ARG A 263 10.33 18.79 36.83
N GLY A 264 11.37 19.44 36.30
CA GLY A 264 11.87 20.74 36.77
C GLY A 264 13.38 20.74 37.01
N CYS A 265 13.98 21.93 37.19
CA CYS A 265 15.41 22.06 37.46
C CYS A 265 15.76 21.50 38.85
N TYR A 266 17.02 21.11 39.03
CA TYR A 266 17.57 20.78 40.35
C TYR A 266 18.09 22.04 41.05
N SER A 267 18.10 22.02 42.37
CA SER A 267 18.70 23.04 43.23
C SER A 267 20.21 23.11 43.01
N ASP A 268 20.78 24.31 43.23
CA ASP A 268 22.22 24.54 43.13
C ASP A 268 23.01 23.56 44.00
N PHE A 269 22.44 23.17 45.14
CA PHE A 269 22.99 22.16 46.03
C PHE A 269 23.18 20.79 45.35
N ILE A 270 22.14 20.26 44.68
CA ILE A 270 22.24 18.99 43.93
C ILE A 270 23.23 19.12 42.78
N MET A 271 23.27 20.29 42.14
CA MET A 271 24.18 20.54 41.03
C MET A 271 25.65 20.48 41.50
N GLU A 272 26.00 21.26 42.52
CA GLU A 272 27.37 21.40 43.01
C GLU A 272 27.89 20.15 43.72
N HIS A 273 27.07 19.54 44.59
CA HIS A 273 27.54 18.45 45.45
C HIS A 273 27.31 17.06 44.86
N TYR A 274 26.38 16.90 43.90
CA TYR A 274 26.06 15.60 43.32
C TYR A 274 26.35 15.52 41.82
N TRP A 275 25.80 16.41 41.01
CA TRP A 275 25.93 16.34 39.55
C TRP A 275 27.34 16.65 39.06
N ASP A 276 27.94 17.75 39.49
CA ASP A 276 29.26 18.18 39.01
C ASP A 276 30.35 17.13 39.27
N PRO A 277 30.43 16.48 40.46
CA PRO A 277 31.36 15.39 40.71
C PRO A 277 31.15 14.14 39.85
N LEU A 278 29.94 13.95 39.29
CA LEU A 278 29.57 12.79 38.47
C LEU A 278 29.64 13.07 36.96
N THR A 279 29.62 14.34 36.57
CA THR A 279 29.45 14.77 35.17
C THR A 279 30.46 14.12 34.24
N SER A 280 31.73 14.02 34.63
CA SER A 280 32.78 13.42 33.80
C SER A 280 32.54 11.92 33.51
N GLU A 281 32.09 11.16 34.50
CA GLU A 281 31.80 9.72 34.33
C GLU A 281 30.48 9.51 33.58
N VAL A 282 29.47 10.36 33.81
CA VAL A 282 28.21 10.34 33.04
C VAL A 282 28.45 10.68 31.56
N LEU A 283 29.27 11.69 31.27
CA LEU A 283 29.64 12.05 29.88
C LEU A 283 30.37 10.91 29.16
N ARG A 284 31.28 10.23 29.87
CA ARG A 284 31.99 9.05 29.33
C ARG A 284 31.02 7.92 29.04
N LEU A 285 30.13 7.59 29.98
CA LEU A 285 29.10 6.56 29.77
C LEU A 285 28.20 6.92 28.59
N ARG A 286 27.79 8.20 28.48
CA ARG A 286 27.00 8.72 27.36
C ARG A 286 27.68 8.48 26.01
N SER A 287 28.96 8.86 25.91
CA SER A 287 29.76 8.67 24.71
C SER A 287 29.86 7.18 24.35
N ASP A 288 30.18 6.32 25.31
CA ASP A 288 30.38 4.89 25.08
C ASP A 288 29.07 4.20 24.61
N VAL A 289 27.93 4.55 25.22
CA VAL A 289 26.60 4.07 24.78
C VAL A 289 26.32 4.51 23.34
N GLY A 290 26.60 5.77 23.01
CA GLY A 290 26.43 6.30 21.66
C GLY A 290 27.31 5.58 20.63
N VAL A 291 28.56 5.28 20.98
CA VAL A 291 29.49 4.52 20.12
C VAL A 291 28.98 3.10 19.91
N VAL A 292 28.56 2.40 20.96
CA VAL A 292 28.09 1.02 20.87
C VAL A 292 26.82 0.94 20.02
N LEU A 293 25.76 1.68 20.36
CA LEU A 293 24.46 1.53 19.70
C LEU A 293 24.47 1.98 18.24
N ARG A 294 25.20 3.06 17.90
CA ARG A 294 25.29 3.52 16.50
C ARG A 294 26.13 2.56 15.64
N ASN A 295 27.06 1.81 16.22
CA ASN A 295 28.01 0.99 15.45
C ASN A 295 27.82 -0.53 15.60
N VAL A 296 26.91 -1.01 16.46
CA VAL A 296 26.75 -2.45 16.74
C VAL A 296 26.43 -3.29 15.50
N PHE A 297 25.83 -2.67 14.48
CA PHE A 297 25.51 -3.31 13.21
C PHE A 297 26.58 -3.11 12.13
N ASP A 298 27.59 -2.28 12.34
CA ASP A 298 28.68 -2.05 11.39
C ASP A 298 29.81 -3.08 11.58
N PRO A 299 30.07 -3.95 10.59
CA PRO A 299 31.18 -4.90 10.64
C PRO A 299 32.55 -4.27 10.84
N ARG A 300 32.76 -3.03 10.38
CA ARG A 300 34.05 -2.35 10.44
C ARG A 300 34.38 -1.86 11.84
N ALA A 301 33.36 -1.64 12.66
CA ALA A 301 33.49 -1.13 14.02
C ALA A 301 33.38 -2.23 15.10
N GLU A 302 33.31 -3.51 14.69
CA GLU A 302 33.06 -4.64 15.59
C GLU A 302 34.05 -4.71 16.74
N GLN A 303 35.35 -4.51 16.47
CA GLN A 303 36.38 -4.53 17.51
C GLN A 303 36.13 -3.47 18.59
N VAL A 304 35.83 -2.23 18.18
CA VAL A 304 35.56 -1.11 19.09
C VAL A 304 34.30 -1.38 19.92
N VAL A 305 33.27 -1.96 19.31
CA VAL A 305 32.01 -2.32 19.97
C VAL A 305 32.21 -3.44 21.00
N VAL A 306 33.00 -4.47 20.66
CA VAL A 306 33.31 -5.60 21.55
C VAL A 306 34.15 -5.14 22.74
N ASP A 307 35.17 -4.31 22.51
CA ASP A 307 36.07 -3.83 23.55
C ASP A 307 35.38 -2.86 24.55
N THR A 308 34.28 -2.22 24.11
CA THR A 308 33.51 -1.30 24.95
C THR A 308 32.51 -2.05 25.83
N ASN A 309 32.82 -2.16 27.13
CA ASN A 309 31.93 -2.78 28.13
C ASN A 309 31.08 -1.72 28.86
N LEU A 310 29.82 -1.57 28.47
CA LEU A 310 28.90 -0.58 29.03
C LEU A 310 28.51 -0.92 30.47
N SER A 311 28.36 -2.22 30.80
CA SER A 311 28.03 -2.66 32.15
C SER A 311 29.12 -2.29 33.17
N ALA A 312 30.38 -2.51 32.84
CA ALA A 312 31.52 -2.10 33.67
C ALA A 312 31.62 -0.57 33.79
N ARG A 313 31.26 0.17 32.73
CA ARG A 313 31.22 1.64 32.76
C ARG A 313 30.09 2.15 33.66
N ALA A 314 28.90 1.56 33.60
CA ALA A 314 27.79 1.86 34.50
C ALA A 314 28.15 1.59 35.97
N SER A 315 28.82 0.46 36.27
CA SER A 315 29.29 0.15 37.63
C SER A 315 30.32 1.15 38.18
N ARG A 316 31.10 1.81 37.31
CA ARG A 316 32.00 2.90 37.70
C ARG A 316 31.23 4.16 38.11
N VAL A 317 30.19 4.52 37.36
CA VAL A 317 29.29 5.63 37.73
C VAL A 317 28.61 5.32 39.07
N GLU A 318 28.11 4.10 39.26
CA GLU A 318 27.49 3.63 40.50
C GLU A 318 28.45 3.73 41.69
N SER A 319 29.69 3.27 41.53
CA SER A 319 30.72 3.37 42.56
C SER A 319 31.08 4.82 42.89
N LYS A 320 31.08 5.71 41.88
CA LYS A 320 31.34 7.14 42.07
C LYS A 320 30.18 7.83 42.78
N LEU A 321 28.94 7.50 42.43
CA LEU A 321 27.72 7.99 43.08
C LEU A 321 27.74 7.66 44.57
N LEU A 322 28.04 6.42 44.95
CA LEU A 322 28.16 6.02 46.37
C LEU A 322 29.22 6.84 47.12
N ARG A 323 30.35 7.15 46.50
CA ARG A 323 31.38 8.01 47.12
C ARG A 323 30.92 9.46 47.28
N VAL A 324 30.15 9.95 46.32
CA VAL A 324 29.56 11.30 46.35
C VAL A 324 28.50 11.37 47.44
N ASP A 325 27.62 10.37 47.52
CA ASP A 325 26.60 10.24 48.57
C ASP A 325 27.24 10.23 49.97
N ASN A 326 28.27 9.39 50.19
CA ASN A 326 28.99 9.33 51.47
C ASN A 326 29.66 10.67 51.83
N LYS A 327 30.22 11.38 50.84
CA LYS A 327 30.85 12.69 51.06
C LYS A 327 29.82 13.75 51.44
N ALA A 328 28.67 13.75 50.78
CA ALA A 328 27.56 14.64 51.12
C ALA A 328 27.00 14.34 52.52
N GLU A 329 26.85 13.06 52.87
CA GLU A 329 26.39 12.64 54.20
C GLU A 329 27.33 13.10 55.32
N GLN A 330 28.64 12.96 55.13
CA GLN A 330 29.62 13.49 56.07
C GLN A 330 29.53 15.01 56.23
N GLY A 331 29.22 15.74 55.15
CA GLY A 331 29.00 17.19 55.22
C GLY A 331 27.73 17.56 55.99
N TYR A 332 26.64 16.79 55.84
CA TYR A 332 25.43 16.95 56.66
C TYR A 332 25.73 16.75 58.15
N MET A 333 26.47 15.70 58.49
CA MET A 333 26.80 15.37 59.89
C MET A 333 27.72 16.42 60.54
N LYS A 334 28.55 17.10 59.74
CA LYS A 334 29.42 18.20 60.20
C LYS A 334 28.70 19.55 60.28
N GLY A 335 27.50 19.66 59.70
CA GLY A 335 26.76 20.92 59.61
C GLY A 335 27.26 21.86 58.52
N ASP A 336 28.07 21.36 57.57
CA ASP A 336 28.65 22.16 56.49
C ASP A 336 27.57 22.70 55.53
N PHE A 337 26.45 21.98 55.39
CA PHE A 337 25.30 22.37 54.57
C PHE A 337 24.02 21.61 54.94
N VAL A 338 22.87 22.17 54.55
CA VAL A 338 21.53 21.60 54.82
C VAL A 338 21.17 20.54 53.78
N PRO A 339 20.61 19.38 54.17
CA PRO A 339 20.21 18.34 53.23
C PRO A 339 19.14 18.80 52.24
N PRO A 340 19.16 18.29 50.99
CA PRO A 340 18.19 18.63 49.97
C PRO A 340 16.82 18.03 50.32
N LYS A 341 15.77 18.55 49.67
CA LYS A 341 14.43 17.99 49.82
C LYS A 341 14.43 16.52 49.36
N SER A 342 13.85 15.62 50.16
CA SER A 342 13.83 14.18 49.86
C SER A 342 13.24 13.86 48.49
N SER A 343 12.21 14.59 48.06
CA SER A 343 11.60 14.41 46.74
C SER A 343 12.55 14.75 45.58
N GLU A 344 13.39 15.76 45.77
CA GLU A 344 14.39 16.17 44.78
C GLU A 344 15.57 15.19 44.73
N PHE A 345 16.06 14.76 45.90
CA PHE A 345 17.12 13.77 46.00
C PHE A 345 16.70 12.42 45.38
N MET A 346 15.49 11.94 45.68
CA MET A 346 14.95 10.73 45.06
C MET A 346 14.81 10.87 43.54
N ARG A 347 14.41 12.05 43.06
CA ARG A 347 14.36 12.36 41.62
C ARG A 347 15.74 12.28 40.97
N PHE A 348 16.77 12.81 41.64
CA PHE A 348 18.15 12.76 41.17
C PHE A 348 18.69 11.32 41.12
N GLN A 349 18.51 10.56 42.20
CA GLN A 349 18.91 9.15 42.29
C GLN A 349 18.23 8.30 41.21
N PHE A 350 16.94 8.52 40.96
CA PHE A 350 16.22 7.83 39.89
C PHE A 350 16.74 8.20 38.49
N MET A 351 17.08 9.48 38.27
CA MET A 351 17.65 9.95 37.00
C MET A 351 18.99 9.27 36.70
N ILE A 352 19.94 9.32 37.64
CA ILE A 352 21.26 8.67 37.48
C ILE A 352 21.09 7.15 37.36
N GLY A 353 20.22 6.55 38.17
CA GLY A 353 19.83 5.15 38.07
C GLY A 353 19.37 4.78 36.67
N SER A 354 18.44 5.55 36.08
CA SER A 354 17.93 5.32 34.73
C SER A 354 19.02 5.42 33.66
N ILE A 355 19.96 6.37 33.80
CA ILE A 355 21.12 6.51 32.91
C ILE A 355 22.00 5.25 32.95
N MET A 356 22.28 4.72 34.14
CA MET A 356 23.10 3.52 34.34
C MET A 356 22.38 2.25 33.89
N PHE A 357 21.10 2.09 34.25
CA PHE A 357 20.31 0.91 33.87
C PHE A 357 20.10 0.84 32.37
N PHE A 358 19.88 1.98 31.69
CA PHE A 358 19.84 2.00 30.23
C PHE A 358 21.14 1.48 29.62
N ALA A 359 22.30 1.92 30.12
CA ALA A 359 23.59 1.44 29.61
C ALA A 359 23.79 -0.07 29.83
N LYS A 360 23.39 -0.60 31.00
CA LYS A 360 23.40 -2.06 31.25
C LYS A 360 22.49 -2.81 30.26
N ARG A 361 21.32 -2.26 29.90
CA ARG A 361 20.42 -2.87 28.90
C ARG A 361 20.91 -2.73 27.47
N ALA A 362 21.61 -1.64 27.15
CA ALA A 362 22.29 -1.48 25.87
C ALA A 362 23.40 -2.52 25.68
N GLU A 363 24.09 -2.95 26.76
CA GLU A 363 25.05 -4.06 26.72
C GLU A 363 24.35 -5.38 26.36
N GLU A 364 23.23 -5.71 27.01
CA GLU A 364 22.46 -6.92 26.70
C GLU A 364 21.93 -6.91 25.25
N PHE A 365 21.50 -5.73 24.76
CA PHE A 365 21.11 -5.55 23.37
C PHE A 365 22.31 -5.78 22.42
N LYS A 366 23.49 -5.24 22.75
CA LYS A 366 24.73 -5.46 22.00
C LYS A 366 25.06 -6.95 21.87
N GLU A 367 25.04 -7.68 22.99
CA GLU A 367 25.30 -9.12 23.02
C GLU A 367 24.31 -9.91 22.15
N ALA A 368 23.03 -9.55 22.22
CA ALA A 368 21.98 -10.17 21.41
C ALA A 368 22.18 -9.92 19.90
N VAL A 369 22.59 -8.71 19.50
CA VAL A 369 22.90 -8.38 18.10
C VAL A 369 24.08 -9.19 17.58
N LEU A 370 25.18 -9.24 18.34
CA LEU A 370 26.38 -10.00 17.95
C LEU A 370 26.04 -11.50 17.77
N LYS A 371 25.23 -12.07 18.68
CA LYS A 371 24.77 -13.46 18.57
C LYS A 371 23.96 -13.72 17.29
N VAL A 372 23.04 -12.84 16.93
CA VAL A 372 22.24 -12.95 15.69
C VAL A 372 23.13 -12.84 14.46
N ARG A 373 24.13 -11.96 14.49
CA ARG A 373 25.05 -11.72 13.36
C ARG A 373 25.93 -12.93 13.08
N HIS A 374 26.55 -13.52 14.10
CA HIS A 374 27.31 -14.77 13.94
C HIS A 374 26.44 -15.94 13.47
N GLY A 375 25.18 -16.01 13.90
CA GLY A 375 24.23 -17.02 13.42
C GLY A 375 23.82 -16.87 11.94
N LYS A 376 23.79 -15.66 11.39
CA LYS A 376 23.48 -15.40 9.97
C LYS A 376 24.65 -15.69 9.03
N LEU A 377 25.89 -15.38 9.44
CA LEU A 377 27.09 -15.65 8.65
C LEU A 377 27.22 -17.15 8.33
N ASN A 378 26.98 -18.02 9.31
CA ASN A 378 27.03 -19.48 9.12
C ASN A 378 25.97 -20.04 8.16
N ARG A 379 24.83 -19.35 7.97
CA ARG A 379 23.77 -19.76 7.03
C ARG A 379 23.93 -19.19 5.62
N SER A 380 24.71 -18.12 5.46
CA SER A 380 24.89 -17.43 4.19
C SER A 380 25.88 -18.10 3.23
N GLY A 381 26.68 -19.06 3.72
CA GLY A 381 27.63 -19.85 2.93
C GLY A 381 27.03 -20.95 2.05
N GLU A 382 25.74 -21.29 2.21
CA GLU A 382 25.12 -22.38 1.46
C GLU A 382 24.35 -21.92 0.20
N VAL A 383 25.10 -22.04 -0.90
CA VAL A 383 24.70 -22.47 -2.24
C VAL A 383 23.87 -21.47 -3.08
N ARG A 384 24.51 -21.04 -4.17
CA ARG A 384 23.99 -20.24 -5.28
C ARG A 384 23.87 -21.17 -6.50
N GLY A 385 22.66 -21.38 -7.03
CA GLY A 385 22.44 -22.15 -8.25
C GLY A 385 20.97 -22.43 -8.55
N ILE A 386 20.63 -22.65 -9.82
CA ILE A 386 19.26 -22.86 -10.35
C ILE A 386 18.49 -24.00 -9.65
N ARG A 387 19.20 -25.01 -9.09
CA ARG A 387 18.61 -26.02 -8.20
C ARG A 387 17.90 -25.43 -6.97
N LYS A 388 18.37 -24.29 -6.47
CA LYS A 388 17.76 -23.55 -5.37
C LYS A 388 16.41 -22.96 -5.75
N ILE A 389 16.23 -22.48 -6.98
CA ILE A 389 14.94 -21.93 -7.42
C ILE A 389 13.87 -23.03 -7.42
N PHE A 390 14.21 -24.21 -7.96
CA PHE A 390 13.31 -25.36 -7.93
C PHE A 390 13.09 -25.92 -6.52
N ALA A 391 14.15 -26.00 -5.71
CA ALA A 391 14.05 -26.41 -4.31
C ALA A 391 13.21 -25.43 -3.48
N ASP A 392 13.38 -24.12 -3.69
CA ASP A 392 12.63 -23.05 -3.03
C ASP A 392 11.16 -23.08 -3.47
N PHE A 393 10.87 -23.38 -4.74
CA PHE A 393 9.50 -23.58 -5.21
C PHE A 393 8.83 -24.79 -4.53
N ILE A 394 9.51 -25.94 -4.50
CA ILE A 394 9.02 -27.15 -3.83
C ILE A 394 8.85 -26.89 -2.33
N ASN A 395 9.82 -26.22 -1.70
CA ASN A 395 9.77 -25.86 -0.29
C ASN A 395 8.64 -24.87 0.00
N PHE A 396 8.39 -23.90 -0.88
CA PHE A 396 7.26 -22.99 -0.77
C PHE A 396 5.94 -23.78 -0.70
N TRP A 397 5.70 -24.69 -1.65
CA TRP A 397 4.48 -25.50 -1.64
C TRP A 397 4.40 -26.43 -0.44
N LYS A 398 5.51 -27.07 -0.03
CA LYS A 398 5.55 -27.90 1.18
C LYS A 398 5.20 -27.09 2.43
N VAL A 399 5.74 -25.89 2.57
CA VAL A 399 5.45 -24.99 3.71
C VAL A 399 4.02 -24.50 3.64
N TRP A 400 3.54 -24.08 2.46
CA TRP A 400 2.18 -23.59 2.25
C TRP A 400 1.11 -24.65 2.54
N TRP A 401 1.37 -25.91 2.16
CA TRP A 401 0.48 -27.03 2.50
C TRP A 401 0.40 -27.28 4.00
N LYS A 402 1.51 -27.13 4.71
CA LYS A 402 1.58 -27.26 6.18
C LYS A 402 0.99 -26.07 6.93
N LYS A 403 0.84 -24.91 6.29
CA LYS A 403 0.19 -23.75 6.93
C LYS A 403 -1.30 -24.03 7.17
N PRO A 404 -1.83 -23.62 8.34
CA PRO A 404 -3.27 -23.66 8.57
C PRO A 404 -3.99 -22.79 7.53
N PHE A 405 -5.24 -23.14 7.19
CA PHE A 405 -5.99 -22.41 6.17
C PHE A 405 -6.23 -20.94 6.56
N PHE A 406 -6.39 -20.67 7.86
CA PHE A 406 -6.42 -19.34 8.45
C PHE A 406 -5.23 -19.17 9.41
N ASN A 407 -4.51 -18.06 9.28
CA ASN A 407 -3.44 -17.68 10.20
C ASN A 407 -4.07 -17.21 11.52
N ARG A 408 -4.07 -18.08 12.52
CA ARG A 408 -4.58 -17.77 13.87
C ARG A 408 -3.50 -17.04 14.67
N THR A 409 -3.83 -15.87 15.23
CA THR A 409 -3.16 -15.37 16.43
C THR A 409 -3.70 -16.12 17.65
N ALA A 410 -2.91 -16.27 18.71
CA ALA A 410 -3.27 -17.06 19.89
C ALA A 410 -4.53 -16.56 20.64
N GLU A 411 -5.01 -15.35 20.32
CA GLU A 411 -6.17 -14.70 20.94
C GLU A 411 -7.49 -14.90 20.17
N GLU A 412 -7.45 -15.24 18.88
CA GLU A 412 -8.67 -15.39 18.06
C GLU A 412 -9.23 -16.83 18.12
N ARG A 413 -10.22 -17.04 19.00
CA ARG A 413 -10.88 -18.35 19.17
C ARG A 413 -11.91 -18.69 18.08
N SER A 414 -12.43 -17.72 17.31
CA SER A 414 -13.50 -17.96 16.33
C SER A 414 -13.11 -17.57 14.89
N ILE A 415 -13.41 -18.45 13.94
CA ILE A 415 -13.22 -18.23 12.48
C ILE A 415 -14.35 -17.34 11.91
N GLN A 416 -15.38 -17.08 12.74
CA GLN A 416 -16.60 -16.41 12.35
C GLN A 416 -16.38 -15.02 11.71
N PRO A 417 -15.50 -14.13 12.22
CA PRO A 417 -15.28 -12.82 11.61
C PRO A 417 -14.70 -12.91 10.18
N GLN A 418 -13.77 -13.86 9.97
CA GLN A 418 -13.07 -14.06 8.70
C GLN A 418 -14.03 -14.61 7.62
N LEU A 419 -14.91 -15.55 8.00
CA LEU A 419 -15.96 -16.08 7.12
C LEU A 419 -17.06 -15.06 6.86
N MET A 420 -17.52 -14.34 7.90
CA MET A 420 -18.54 -13.30 7.77
C MET A 420 -18.10 -12.15 6.87
N PHE A 421 -16.81 -11.79 6.89
CA PHE A 421 -16.25 -10.84 5.94
C PHE A 421 -16.41 -11.35 4.49
N GLY A 422 -16.00 -12.59 4.22
CA GLY A 422 -16.14 -13.20 2.90
C GLY A 422 -17.59 -13.24 2.42
N ILE A 423 -18.52 -13.62 3.29
CA ILE A 423 -19.96 -13.67 2.99
C ILE A 423 -20.51 -12.27 2.67
N ARG A 424 -20.27 -11.28 3.56
CA ARG A 424 -20.78 -9.91 3.38
C ARG A 424 -20.25 -9.26 2.11
N PHE A 425 -18.96 -9.45 1.83
CA PHE A 425 -18.34 -8.86 0.65
C PHE A 425 -18.84 -9.53 -0.63
N THR A 426 -18.99 -10.87 -0.63
CA THR A 426 -19.59 -11.61 -1.75
C THR A 426 -21.02 -11.11 -2.02
N ALA A 427 -21.84 -10.96 -0.98
CA ALA A 427 -23.20 -10.44 -1.12
C ALA A 427 -23.21 -9.02 -1.70
N ALA A 428 -22.32 -8.13 -1.24
CA ALA A 428 -22.21 -6.76 -1.75
C ALA A 428 -21.84 -6.71 -3.24
N ILE A 429 -20.86 -7.54 -3.67
CA ILE A 429 -20.47 -7.63 -5.10
C ILE A 429 -21.65 -8.10 -5.93
N VAL A 430 -22.35 -9.14 -5.49
CA VAL A 430 -23.47 -9.73 -6.24
C VAL A 430 -24.62 -8.73 -6.40
N VAL A 431 -24.96 -8.00 -5.34
CA VAL A 431 -25.95 -6.93 -5.41
C VAL A 431 -25.50 -5.86 -6.41
N ALA A 432 -24.23 -5.44 -6.36
CA ALA A 432 -23.69 -4.46 -7.31
C ALA A 432 -23.74 -4.97 -8.76
N SER A 433 -23.33 -6.21 -9.03
CA SER A 433 -23.39 -6.84 -10.35
C SER A 433 -24.82 -6.94 -10.87
N ILE A 434 -25.78 -7.36 -10.03
CA ILE A 434 -27.19 -7.44 -10.41
C ILE A 434 -27.73 -6.04 -10.76
N VAL A 435 -27.44 -5.03 -9.94
CA VAL A 435 -27.86 -3.64 -10.21
C VAL A 435 -27.26 -3.16 -11.53
N LEU A 436 -25.97 -3.36 -11.77
CA LEU A 436 -25.30 -2.97 -13.02
C LEU A 436 -25.90 -3.67 -14.24
N ILE A 437 -26.19 -4.97 -14.14
CA ILE A 437 -26.83 -5.73 -15.23
C ILE A 437 -28.23 -5.21 -15.50
N ILE A 438 -29.05 -5.00 -14.47
CA ILE A 438 -30.43 -4.50 -14.62
C ILE A 438 -30.44 -3.08 -15.21
N GLU A 439 -29.61 -2.17 -14.71
CA GLU A 439 -29.50 -0.81 -15.25
C GLU A 439 -29.02 -0.82 -16.70
N SER A 440 -28.02 -1.67 -17.05
CA SER A 440 -27.57 -1.82 -18.43
C SER A 440 -28.66 -2.36 -19.37
N ALA A 441 -29.59 -3.17 -18.85
CA ALA A 441 -30.73 -3.69 -19.62
C ALA A 441 -31.88 -2.68 -19.74
N ARG A 442 -31.92 -1.63 -18.90
CA ARG A 442 -32.96 -0.59 -18.88
C ARG A 442 -32.61 0.65 -19.68
N ASP A 443 -31.33 0.91 -19.94
CA ASP A 443 -30.93 2.08 -20.73
C ASP A 443 -31.27 1.85 -22.22
N GLU A 444 -32.28 2.57 -22.73
CA GLU A 444 -32.71 2.53 -24.13
C GLU A 444 -31.56 2.82 -25.10
N ARG A 445 -30.53 3.56 -24.68
CA ARG A 445 -29.33 3.87 -25.48
C ARG A 445 -28.45 2.64 -25.76
N TRP A 446 -28.61 1.58 -24.96
CA TRP A 446 -27.95 0.28 -25.14
C TRP A 446 -28.89 -0.79 -25.71
N SER A 447 -30.14 -0.43 -26.02
CA SER A 447 -31.08 -1.33 -26.70
C SER A 447 -30.52 -1.74 -28.05
N LYS A 448 -30.59 -3.04 -28.36
CA LYS A 448 -30.22 -3.56 -29.69
C LYS A 448 -31.03 -2.89 -30.80
N GLU A 449 -32.25 -2.44 -30.51
CA GLU A 449 -33.09 -1.71 -31.46
C GLU A 449 -32.46 -0.39 -31.90
N TRP A 450 -31.60 0.21 -31.08
CA TRP A 450 -30.93 1.47 -31.36
C TRP A 450 -29.59 1.28 -32.08
N ARG A 451 -29.13 0.05 -32.32
CA ARG A 451 -27.89 -0.22 -33.07
C ARG A 451 -28.21 -0.67 -34.51
N LYS A 452 -27.64 0.04 -35.50
CA LYS A 452 -27.67 -0.37 -36.91
C LYS A 452 -27.23 -1.85 -37.06
N PRO A 453 -27.95 -2.68 -37.83
CA PRO A 453 -28.96 -2.33 -38.84
C PRO A 453 -30.39 -2.11 -38.31
N ASN A 454 -30.63 -2.15 -37.00
CA ASN A 454 -31.97 -1.91 -36.48
C ASN A 454 -32.36 -0.41 -36.57
N PRO A 455 -33.64 -0.09 -36.83
CA PRO A 455 -34.06 1.27 -37.15
C PRO A 455 -34.37 2.15 -35.93
N GLY A 456 -34.29 1.64 -34.71
CA GLY A 456 -34.82 2.31 -33.51
C GLY A 456 -34.19 3.67 -33.22
N MET A 457 -32.88 3.82 -33.41
CA MET A 457 -32.22 5.13 -33.22
C MET A 457 -32.69 6.15 -34.25
N LEU A 458 -32.88 5.73 -35.49
CA LEU A 458 -33.36 6.59 -36.57
C LEU A 458 -34.83 6.97 -36.38
N GLN A 459 -35.67 6.02 -35.99
CA GLN A 459 -37.08 6.26 -35.67
C GLN A 459 -37.24 7.22 -34.48
N ALA A 460 -36.44 7.06 -33.42
CA ALA A 460 -36.40 7.98 -32.29
C ALA A 460 -35.93 9.38 -32.71
N ALA A 461 -34.86 9.47 -33.50
CA ALA A 461 -34.36 10.74 -34.03
C ALA A 461 -35.41 11.47 -34.87
N MET A 462 -36.13 10.76 -35.74
CA MET A 462 -37.25 11.31 -36.50
C MET A 462 -38.37 11.81 -35.60
N GLN A 463 -38.75 11.02 -34.59
CA GLN A 463 -39.82 11.40 -33.66
C GLN A 463 -39.44 12.65 -32.86
N TRP A 464 -38.20 12.75 -32.38
CA TRP A 464 -37.71 13.93 -31.66
C TRP A 464 -37.62 15.17 -32.54
N ALA A 465 -37.27 14.98 -33.82
CA ALA A 465 -37.23 16.06 -34.81
C ALA A 465 -38.62 16.43 -35.36
N GLY A 466 -39.68 15.68 -35.03
CA GLY A 466 -41.01 15.85 -35.64
C GLY A 466 -41.03 15.56 -37.16
N ALA A 467 -40.05 14.79 -37.66
CA ALA A 467 -39.87 14.53 -39.08
C ALA A 467 -40.64 13.27 -39.52
N SER A 468 -41.28 13.35 -40.69
CA SER A 468 -41.96 12.20 -41.29
C SER A 468 -40.97 11.30 -42.04
N ARG A 469 -41.35 10.04 -42.29
CA ARG A 469 -40.53 9.08 -43.06
C ARG A 469 -40.16 9.60 -44.44
N LEU A 470 -41.11 10.28 -45.11
CA LEU A 470 -40.93 10.86 -46.44
C LEU A 470 -40.12 12.17 -46.42
N GLY A 471 -40.15 12.89 -45.29
CA GLY A 471 -39.34 14.09 -45.06
C GLY A 471 -37.94 13.82 -44.52
N THR A 472 -37.54 12.55 -44.39
CA THR A 472 -36.26 12.14 -43.80
C THR A 472 -35.41 11.40 -44.83
N LEU A 473 -34.15 11.84 -44.97
CA LEU A 473 -33.12 11.19 -45.78
C LEU A 473 -32.00 10.69 -44.87
N MET A 474 -31.68 9.40 -44.93
CA MET A 474 -30.49 8.82 -44.28
C MET A 474 -29.35 8.73 -45.28
N VAL A 475 -28.18 9.26 -44.91
CA VAL A 475 -26.96 9.20 -45.72
C VAL A 475 -25.90 8.41 -44.95
N GLY A 476 -25.33 7.38 -45.57
CA GLY A 476 -24.33 6.51 -44.93
C GLY A 476 -23.36 5.86 -45.90
N ASP A 477 -22.30 5.27 -45.37
CA ASP A 477 -21.21 4.63 -46.12
C ASP A 477 -21.11 3.11 -45.86
N MET A 478 -21.88 2.57 -44.91
CA MET A 478 -21.92 1.15 -44.59
C MET A 478 -23.27 0.51 -44.97
N GLN A 479 -23.25 -0.80 -45.26
CA GLN A 479 -24.48 -1.56 -45.55
C GLN A 479 -25.48 -1.52 -44.39
N SER A 480 -25.00 -1.50 -43.14
CA SER A 480 -25.85 -1.38 -41.95
C SER A 480 -26.59 -0.06 -41.86
N ASP A 481 -26.12 1.01 -42.51
CA ASP A 481 -26.85 2.27 -42.65
C ASP A 481 -28.02 2.12 -43.62
N LYS A 482 -27.80 1.47 -44.75
CA LYS A 482 -28.85 1.17 -45.72
C LYS A 482 -29.94 0.30 -45.10
N ASP A 483 -29.55 -0.77 -44.42
CA ASP A 483 -30.50 -1.70 -43.79
C ASP A 483 -31.31 -1.00 -42.68
N ALA A 484 -30.70 -0.09 -41.91
CA ALA A 484 -31.39 0.72 -40.91
C ALA A 484 -32.35 1.73 -41.54
N ALA A 485 -31.98 2.34 -42.66
CA ALA A 485 -32.85 3.24 -43.42
C ALA A 485 -34.07 2.51 -43.97
N GLU A 486 -33.88 1.33 -44.56
CA GLU A 486 -34.95 0.47 -45.06
C GLU A 486 -35.86 0.01 -43.92
N GLY A 487 -35.28 -0.41 -42.79
CA GLY A 487 -36.03 -0.78 -41.59
C GLY A 487 -36.83 0.38 -40.96
N ALA A 488 -36.38 1.62 -41.13
CA ALA A 488 -37.10 2.82 -40.70
C ALA A 488 -38.11 3.31 -41.74
N GLY A 489 -38.05 2.80 -42.97
CA GLY A 489 -38.85 3.23 -44.10
C GLY A 489 -38.50 4.63 -44.61
N VAL A 490 -37.23 5.05 -44.48
CA VAL A 490 -36.75 6.35 -44.98
C VAL A 490 -35.94 6.19 -46.26
N ILE A 491 -35.77 7.27 -47.00
CA ILE A 491 -34.95 7.26 -48.21
C ILE A 491 -33.47 7.14 -47.81
N PHE A 492 -32.73 6.24 -48.46
CA PHE A 492 -31.28 6.07 -48.28
C PHE A 492 -30.48 6.61 -49.47
N ARG A 493 -29.32 7.20 -49.20
CA ARG A 493 -28.30 7.54 -50.19
C ARG A 493 -26.90 7.21 -49.67
N TRP A 494 -26.03 6.75 -50.56
CA TRP A 494 -24.63 6.54 -50.21
C TRP A 494 -23.91 7.88 -50.05
N ALA A 495 -23.08 8.01 -49.02
CA ALA A 495 -22.35 9.25 -48.73
C ALA A 495 -21.52 9.75 -49.93
N PRO A 496 -20.77 8.91 -50.68
CA PRO A 496 -20.07 9.37 -51.88
C PRO A 496 -21.01 9.91 -52.96
N GLU A 497 -22.21 9.33 -53.12
CA GLU A 497 -23.18 9.78 -54.11
C GLU A 497 -23.80 11.11 -53.72
N PHE A 498 -24.11 11.28 -52.43
CA PHE A 498 -24.76 12.48 -51.90
C PHE A 498 -23.83 13.70 -51.83
N PHE A 499 -22.56 13.50 -51.42
CA PHE A 499 -21.64 14.62 -51.18
C PHE A 499 -20.72 14.96 -52.36
N ILE A 500 -20.46 14.02 -53.29
CA ILE A 500 -19.52 14.24 -54.41
C ILE A 500 -20.25 14.67 -55.68
N LYS A 501 -21.42 14.10 -55.95
CA LYS A 501 -22.29 14.52 -57.05
C LYS A 501 -23.37 15.41 -56.44
N GLY A 502 -23.10 16.72 -56.31
CA GLY A 502 -24.15 17.67 -55.92
C GLY A 502 -25.35 17.52 -56.85
N ILE A 503 -26.48 17.04 -56.32
CA ILE A 503 -27.73 16.85 -57.07
C ILE A 503 -28.89 17.42 -56.25
N GLU A 504 -29.80 18.06 -56.99
CA GLU A 504 -31.06 18.65 -56.53
C GLU A 504 -31.92 17.63 -55.77
N LEU A 505 -32.29 17.97 -54.53
CA LEU A 505 -33.28 17.21 -53.76
C LEU A 505 -34.62 17.23 -54.53
N PRO A 506 -35.35 16.10 -54.62
CA PRO A 506 -36.72 16.14 -55.13
C PRO A 506 -37.52 17.12 -54.28
N GLN A 507 -38.21 18.06 -54.92
CA GLN A 507 -39.10 19.02 -54.25
C GLN A 507 -40.09 18.25 -53.38
N ILE A 508 -39.85 18.25 -52.08
CA ILE A 508 -40.86 17.88 -51.08
C ILE A 508 -41.87 19.02 -51.12
N ALA A 509 -42.94 18.83 -51.87
CA ALA A 509 -44.09 19.73 -51.81
C ALA A 509 -44.65 19.72 -50.38
N ASP A 510 -44.86 20.92 -49.85
CA ASP A 510 -45.50 21.25 -48.57
C ASP A 510 -44.89 20.67 -47.30
N VAL A 511 -43.84 21.35 -46.81
CA VAL A 511 -43.74 21.67 -45.38
C VAL A 511 -43.59 23.18 -45.27
N GLY A 512 -44.72 23.88 -45.44
CA GLY A 512 -44.81 25.29 -45.12
C GLY A 512 -44.55 25.53 -43.63
N THR A 513 -43.71 26.53 -43.35
CA THR A 513 -43.70 27.34 -42.11
C THR A 513 -43.64 26.58 -40.79
N ILE A 514 -42.45 26.18 -40.34
CA ILE A 514 -41.91 26.51 -38.99
C ILE A 514 -40.37 26.54 -39.08
N VAL A 515 -39.82 27.56 -39.73
CA VAL A 515 -38.46 28.01 -39.43
C VAL A 515 -38.56 29.51 -39.29
N ASP A 516 -38.90 29.97 -38.09
CA ASP A 516 -38.43 31.27 -37.62
C ASP A 516 -38.41 31.33 -36.09
N GLU A 517 -37.34 31.93 -35.58
CA GLU A 517 -37.14 32.47 -34.23
C GLU A 517 -37.11 31.49 -33.05
N LYS A 518 -35.98 30.75 -32.86
CA LYS A 518 -35.48 30.48 -31.49
C LYS A 518 -34.01 30.07 -31.31
N PHE A 519 -33.16 30.14 -32.34
CA PHE A 519 -31.74 29.76 -32.22
C PHE A 519 -30.73 30.87 -32.50
N SER A 520 -31.11 32.15 -32.38
CA SER A 520 -30.17 33.29 -32.45
C SER A 520 -30.00 34.05 -31.13
N SER A 521 -30.09 33.37 -29.98
CA SER A 521 -29.60 33.95 -28.72
C SER A 521 -29.09 32.88 -27.75
N ALA A 522 -27.86 32.41 -28.00
CA ALA A 522 -27.00 31.88 -26.95
C ALA A 522 -25.54 32.18 -27.32
N SER A 523 -25.15 33.43 -27.08
CA SER A 523 -23.75 33.84 -26.94
C SER A 523 -23.25 33.51 -25.54
N LEU A 524 -22.02 32.98 -25.48
CA LEU A 524 -21.16 32.59 -24.33
C LEU A 524 -21.36 31.19 -23.75
#